data_AF-A0A833G2K5-F1
#
_entry.id   AF-A0A833G2K5-F1
#
_cell.length_a   1.000
_cell.length_b   1.000
_cell.length_c   1.000
_cell.angle_alpha   90.00
_cell.angle_beta   90.00
_cell.angle_gamma   90.00
#
_symmetry.space_group_name_H-M   'P 1'
#
loop_
_entity.id
_entity.type
_entity.pdbx_description
1 polymer ?
#
loop_
_entity_poly.entity_id
_entity_poly.type
_entity_poly.pdbx_seq_one_letter_code
_entity_poly.pdbx_strand_id
1 'polypeptide(L)'
;MIFIQAIASLVLRFALALPFWKSGLTRWEGFLTLRPATTYFYQEIYQPKIFGTTYTLPYPEALAWVASTAEIVLPAALVIGFATRLSALGLLAMSAVIFTVYPPEILTLPWATSTSDAFKALISQPWAAETLPWAAMALGLIAYGPGRISFDYFIARGFGRA
;
A
#
# COMPACT_ATOMS: atom_id res chain seq x y z
N MET A 1 -12.40 -8.08 25.79
CA MET A 1 -12.19 -8.24 24.33
C MET A 1 -12.01 -6.93 23.58
N ILE A 2 -12.77 -5.86 23.87
CA ILE A 2 -12.76 -4.65 23.04
C ILE A 2 -11.49 -3.78 23.14
N PHE A 3 -10.81 -3.78 24.30
CA PHE A 3 -9.54 -3.06 24.49
C PHE A 3 -8.39 -3.68 23.67
N ILE A 4 -8.29 -5.01 23.67
CA ILE A 4 -7.29 -5.75 22.89
C ILE A 4 -7.45 -5.48 21.39
N GLN A 5 -8.69 -5.48 20.89
CA GLN A 5 -8.97 -5.13 19.49
C GLN A 5 -8.54 -3.70 19.14
N ALA A 6 -8.71 -2.76 20.07
CA ALA A 6 -8.30 -1.38 19.85
C ALA A 6 -6.77 -1.25 19.71
N ILE A 7 -6.02 -1.91 20.60
CA ILE A 7 -4.55 -1.98 20.50
C ILE A 7 -4.13 -2.68 19.20
N ALA A 8 -4.73 -3.84 18.90
CA ALA A 8 -4.42 -4.58 17.68
C ALA A 8 -4.64 -3.72 16.43
N SER A 9 -5.75 -2.98 16.35
CA SER A 9 -6.01 -2.05 15.24
C SER A 9 -4.98 -0.92 15.15
N LEU A 10 -4.49 -0.43 16.29
CA LEU A 10 -3.49 0.65 16.32
C LEU A 10 -2.14 0.12 15.82
N VAL A 11 -1.70 -1.01 16.38
CA VAL A 11 -0.47 -1.68 15.95
C VAL A 11 -0.52 -1.99 14.46
N LEU A 12 -1.67 -2.48 13.96
CA LEU A 12 -1.86 -2.80 12.55
C LEU A 12 -1.72 -1.57 11.63
N ARG A 13 -2.28 -0.43 12.05
CA ARG A 13 -2.14 0.85 11.32
C ARG A 13 -0.68 1.30 11.26
N PHE A 14 0.05 1.24 12.37
CA PHE A 14 1.48 1.57 12.39
C PHE A 14 2.31 0.59 11.56
N ALA A 15 2.09 -0.71 11.73
CA ALA A 15 2.81 -1.76 11.01
C ALA A 15 2.65 -1.63 9.49
N LEU A 16 1.43 -1.32 9.03
CA LEU A 16 1.17 -1.05 7.62
C LEU A 16 1.77 0.29 7.15
N ALA A 17 1.75 1.34 7.97
CA ALA A 17 2.22 2.66 7.58
C ALA A 17 3.75 2.78 7.46
N LEU A 18 4.50 2.12 8.34
CA LEU A 18 5.96 2.21 8.42
C LEU A 18 6.72 1.95 7.11
N PRO A 19 6.47 0.87 6.35
CA PRO A 19 7.20 0.62 5.10
C PRO A 19 6.96 1.72 4.06
N PHE A 20 5.72 2.20 3.93
CA PHE A 20 5.38 3.26 2.99
C PHE A 20 6.02 4.59 3.38
N TRP A 21 6.06 4.95 4.66
CA TRP A 21 6.78 6.15 5.09
C TRP A 21 8.27 6.05 4.86
N LYS A 22 8.88 4.90 5.16
CA LYS A 22 10.31 4.69 4.91
C LYS A 22 10.63 4.84 3.43
N SER A 23 9.80 4.28 2.54
CA SER A 23 9.92 4.49 1.09
C SER A 23 9.70 5.95 0.72
N GLY A 24 8.55 6.52 1.10
CA GLY A 24 8.10 7.85 0.70
C GLY A 24 9.09 8.94 1.07
N LEU A 25 9.64 8.93 2.28
CA LEU A 25 10.63 9.93 2.74
C LEU A 25 11.92 9.93 1.90
N THR A 26 12.29 8.82 1.27
CA THR A 26 13.49 8.77 0.41
C THR A 26 13.29 9.44 -0.94
N ARG A 27 12.03 9.67 -1.37
CA ARG A 27 11.69 10.24 -2.67
C ARG A 27 11.75 11.75 -2.74
N TRP A 28 11.94 12.40 -1.60
CA TRP A 28 11.98 13.85 -1.48
C TRP A 28 13.40 14.35 -1.18
N GLU A 29 13.75 15.47 -1.81
CA GLU A 29 15.02 16.17 -1.62
C GLU A 29 14.86 17.45 -0.81
N GLY A 30 13.67 18.07 -0.88
CA GLY A 30 13.29 19.26 -0.14
C GLY A 30 11.77 19.40 -0.04
N PHE A 31 11.28 20.59 0.33
CA PHE A 31 9.83 20.84 0.38
C PHE A 31 9.24 20.82 -1.04
N LEU A 32 8.29 19.92 -1.28
CA LEU A 32 7.61 19.78 -2.57
C LEU A 32 8.56 19.62 -3.77
N THR A 33 9.72 19.01 -3.55
CA THR A 33 10.71 18.75 -4.61
C THR A 33 11.10 17.28 -4.58
N LEU A 34 10.76 16.57 -5.66
CA LEU A 34 11.14 15.16 -5.85
C LEU A 34 12.60 15.03 -6.26
N ARG A 35 13.22 13.93 -5.88
CA ARG A 35 14.55 13.58 -6.38
C ARG A 35 14.48 13.29 -7.88
N PRO A 36 15.49 13.68 -8.68
CA PRO A 36 15.59 13.27 -10.08
C PRO A 36 15.54 11.74 -10.25
N ALA A 37 16.11 11.01 -9.28
CA ALA A 37 16.06 9.55 -9.22
C ALA A 37 14.63 9.00 -9.16
N THR A 38 13.71 9.69 -8.46
CA THR A 38 12.31 9.27 -8.39
C THR A 38 11.64 9.35 -9.75
N THR A 39 11.85 10.43 -10.48
CA THR A 39 11.34 10.56 -11.85
C THR A 39 11.92 9.50 -12.77
N TYR A 40 13.22 9.25 -12.68
CA TYR A 40 13.88 8.18 -13.43
C TYR A 40 13.29 6.80 -13.13
N PHE A 41 12.99 6.49 -11.85
CA PHE A 41 12.35 5.23 -11.49
C PHE A 41 11.02 5.03 -12.21
N TYR A 42 10.17 6.05 -12.29
CA TYR A 42 8.89 5.96 -12.99
C TYR A 42 9.04 5.93 -14.52
N GLN A 43 10.14 6.43 -15.07
CA GLN A 43 10.41 6.41 -16.52
C GLN A 43 11.05 5.11 -17.00
N GLU A 44 11.87 4.46 -16.20
CA GLU A 44 12.68 3.33 -16.67
C GLU A 44 12.45 2.03 -15.88
N ILE A 45 12.12 2.12 -14.59
CA ILE A 45 12.14 0.96 -13.68
C ILE A 45 10.73 0.49 -13.30
N TYR A 46 9.84 1.41 -12.93
CA TYR A 46 8.48 1.13 -12.49
C TYR A 46 7.50 1.06 -13.66
N GLN A 47 7.86 0.27 -14.66
CA GLN A 47 6.99 -0.01 -15.79
C GLN A 47 6.07 -1.19 -15.48
N PRO A 48 4.74 -1.01 -15.49
CA PRO A 48 3.80 -2.08 -15.26
C PRO A 48 3.97 -3.20 -16.30
N LYS A 49 4.02 -4.45 -15.83
CA LYS A 49 4.12 -5.64 -16.66
C LYS A 49 2.81 -6.42 -16.53
N ILE A 50 2.06 -6.47 -17.61
CA ILE A 50 0.77 -7.18 -17.65
C ILE A 50 0.91 -8.26 -18.73
N PHE A 51 0.71 -9.52 -18.33
CA PHE A 51 0.84 -10.69 -19.20
C PHE A 51 2.19 -10.81 -19.93
N GLY A 52 3.28 -10.43 -19.26
CA GLY A 52 4.63 -10.45 -19.84
C GLY A 52 4.97 -9.28 -20.75
N THR A 53 4.01 -8.40 -21.04
CA THR A 53 4.25 -7.16 -21.80
C THR A 53 4.45 -5.99 -20.86
N THR A 54 5.52 -5.24 -21.08
CA THR A 54 5.82 -4.00 -20.35
C THR A 54 5.10 -2.82 -20.99
N TYR A 55 4.36 -2.05 -20.19
CA TYR A 55 3.64 -0.86 -20.63
C TYR A 55 4.37 0.38 -20.15
N THR A 56 4.57 1.35 -21.05
CA THR A 56 5.11 2.65 -20.69
C THR A 56 4.05 3.49 -19.99
N LEU A 57 4.43 4.13 -18.89
CA LEU A 57 3.56 5.06 -18.20
C LEU A 57 3.28 6.30 -19.08
N PRO A 58 2.02 6.70 -19.29
CA PRO A 58 1.67 7.84 -20.16
C PRO A 58 2.10 9.20 -19.58
N TYR A 59 2.20 9.32 -18.25
CA TYR A 59 2.62 10.54 -17.55
C TYR A 59 3.49 10.20 -16.32
N PRO A 60 4.75 9.77 -16.52
CA PRO A 60 5.58 9.23 -15.44
C PRO A 60 5.88 10.26 -14.35
N GLU A 61 6.06 11.54 -14.70
CA GLU A 61 6.31 12.61 -13.73
C GLU A 61 5.10 12.88 -12.82
N ALA A 62 3.90 12.98 -13.40
CA ALA A 62 2.68 13.20 -12.63
C ALA A 62 2.39 11.99 -11.72
N LEU A 63 2.59 10.77 -12.21
CA LEU A 63 2.42 9.55 -11.43
C LEU A 63 3.45 9.44 -10.30
N ALA A 64 4.71 9.83 -10.55
CA ALA A 64 5.73 9.91 -9.51
C ALA A 64 5.32 10.86 -8.40
N TRP A 65 4.77 12.02 -8.74
CA TRP A 65 4.25 13.01 -7.78
C TRP A 65 3.08 12.49 -6.96
N VAL A 66 2.06 11.95 -7.63
CA VAL A 66 0.86 11.43 -6.98
C VAL A 66 1.23 10.27 -6.06
N ALA A 67 2.02 9.32 -6.53
CA ALA A 67 2.41 8.16 -5.74
C ALA A 67 3.32 8.56 -4.56
N SER A 68 4.32 9.42 -4.77
CA SER A 68 5.21 9.85 -3.68
C SER A 68 4.49 10.67 -2.61
N THR A 69 3.46 11.43 -3.00
CA THR A 69 2.59 12.15 -2.06
C THR A 69 1.69 11.17 -1.31
N ALA A 70 1.09 10.21 -2.02
CA ALA A 70 0.26 9.16 -1.43
C ALA A 70 1.04 8.30 -0.42
N GLU A 71 2.32 8.00 -0.67
CA GLU A 71 3.23 7.27 0.25
C GLU A 71 3.53 8.00 1.56
N ILE A 72 3.15 9.27 1.70
CA ILE A 72 3.27 10.03 2.94
C ILE A 72 1.90 10.28 3.55
N VAL A 73 0.96 10.76 2.74
CA VAL A 73 -0.36 11.22 3.21
C VAL A 73 -1.25 10.05 3.62
N LEU A 74 -1.32 8.98 2.84
CA LEU A 74 -2.15 7.81 3.18
C LEU A 74 -1.70 7.10 4.46
N PRO A 75 -0.40 6.78 4.66
CA PRO A 75 0.03 6.16 5.92
C PRO A 75 -0.11 7.11 7.11
N ALA A 76 0.06 8.42 6.93
CA ALA A 76 -0.21 9.40 8.00
C ALA A 76 -1.68 9.45 8.41
N ALA A 77 -2.59 9.55 7.43
CA ALA A 77 -4.02 9.48 7.67
C ALA A 77 -4.39 8.17 8.36
N LEU A 78 -3.82 7.05 7.92
CA LEU A 78 -4.05 5.74 8.51
C LEU A 78 -3.64 5.68 9.98
N VAL A 79 -2.45 6.17 10.34
CA VAL A 79 -1.95 6.14 11.73
C VAL A 79 -2.78 7.01 12.65
N ILE A 80 -3.13 8.21 12.21
CA ILE A 80 -4.07 9.09 12.93
C ILE A 80 -5.44 8.40 13.09
N GLY A 81 -5.75 7.47 12.18
CA GLY A 81 -7.04 6.80 12.11
C GLY A 81 -8.10 7.72 11.53
N PHE A 82 -7.73 8.53 10.53
CA PHE A 82 -8.63 9.36 9.73
C PHE A 82 -8.97 8.63 8.44
N ALA A 83 -10.27 8.51 8.13
CA ALA A 83 -10.79 7.80 6.97
C ALA A 83 -10.15 6.41 6.80
N THR A 84 -9.95 5.67 7.91
CA THR A 84 -9.03 4.53 8.00
C THR A 84 -9.31 3.45 6.96
N ARG A 85 -10.59 3.18 6.65
CA ARG A 85 -10.96 2.22 5.59
C ARG A 85 -10.53 2.70 4.21
N LEU A 86 -10.68 3.99 3.92
CA LEU A 86 -10.23 4.61 2.67
C LEU A 86 -8.71 4.69 2.59
N SER A 87 -8.03 5.05 3.67
CA SER A 87 -6.55 5.05 3.71
C SER A 87 -5.98 3.64 3.50
N ALA A 88 -6.57 2.63 4.16
CA ALA A 88 -6.18 1.23 3.96
C ALA A 88 -6.48 0.75 2.53
N LEU A 89 -7.61 1.15 1.94
CA LEU A 89 -7.92 0.86 0.53
C LEU A 89 -6.91 1.50 -0.42
N GLY A 90 -6.52 2.75 -0.15
CA GLY A 90 -5.48 3.44 -0.93
C GLY A 90 -4.14 2.71 -0.88
N LEU A 91 -3.68 2.31 0.32
CA LEU A 91 -2.45 1.51 0.46
C LEU A 91 -2.56 0.12 -0.16
N LEU A 92 -3.74 -0.51 -0.13
CA LEU A 92 -3.99 -1.76 -0.83
C LEU A 92 -3.90 -1.58 -2.35
N ALA A 93 -4.47 -0.50 -2.89
CA ALA A 93 -4.38 -0.18 -4.31
C ALA A 93 -2.93 0.09 -4.73
N MET A 94 -2.15 0.81 -3.92
CA MET A 94 -0.72 1.00 -4.16
C MET A 94 0.05 -0.32 -4.14
N SER A 95 -0.26 -1.20 -3.17
CA SER A 95 0.32 -2.54 -3.12
C SER A 95 0.02 -3.31 -4.40
N ALA A 96 -1.23 -3.28 -4.88
CA ALA A 96 -1.63 -3.91 -6.14
C ALA A 96 -0.87 -3.35 -7.35
N VAL A 97 -0.58 -2.04 -7.40
CA VAL A 97 0.27 -1.47 -8.45
C VAL A 97 1.69 -2.04 -8.38
N ILE A 98 2.27 -2.18 -7.19
CA ILE A 98 3.60 -2.82 -7.01
C ILE A 98 3.60 -4.25 -7.55
N PHE A 99 2.53 -5.02 -7.32
CA PHE A 99 2.35 -6.36 -7.91
C PHE A 99 2.40 -6.36 -9.44
N THR A 100 1.97 -5.28 -10.10
CA THR A 100 2.05 -5.19 -11.58
C THR A 100 3.45 -4.85 -12.07
N VAL A 101 4.24 -4.10 -11.30
CA VAL A 101 5.61 -3.72 -11.69
C VAL A 101 6.57 -4.90 -11.49
N TYR A 102 6.37 -5.65 -10.42
CA TYR A 102 7.12 -6.87 -10.10
C TYR A 102 6.17 -8.07 -10.16
N PRO A 103 5.70 -8.46 -11.36
CA PRO A 103 4.71 -9.51 -11.48
C PRO A 103 5.28 -10.84 -11.00
N PRO A 104 4.52 -11.58 -10.18
CA PRO A 104 4.90 -12.93 -9.87
C PRO A 104 4.82 -13.79 -11.13
N GLU A 105 5.70 -14.80 -11.25
CA GLU A 105 5.80 -15.66 -12.45
C GLU A 105 4.44 -16.25 -12.87
N ILE A 106 3.52 -16.44 -11.93
CA ILE A 106 2.12 -16.83 -12.17
C ILE A 106 1.36 -15.92 -13.16
N LEU A 107 1.66 -14.62 -13.23
CA LEU A 107 1.05 -13.68 -14.19
C LEU A 107 1.70 -13.74 -15.58
N THR A 108 2.82 -14.47 -15.70
CA THR A 108 3.60 -14.64 -16.94
C THR A 108 3.52 -16.05 -17.50
N LEU A 109 3.17 -17.05 -16.70
CA LEU A 109 3.04 -18.44 -17.11
C LEU A 109 1.60 -18.71 -17.60
N PRO A 110 1.39 -19.02 -18.90
CA PRO A 110 0.05 -19.07 -19.51
C PRO A 110 -0.89 -20.18 -18.99
N TRP A 111 -0.44 -21.04 -18.06
CA TRP A 111 -1.12 -22.28 -17.76
C TRP A 111 -0.88 -22.88 -16.37
N ALA A 112 -0.48 -22.10 -15.34
CA ALA A 112 -0.23 -22.61 -13.98
C ALA A 112 -1.16 -23.78 -13.58
N THR A 113 -0.68 -25.01 -13.78
CA THR A 113 -1.54 -26.21 -13.87
C THR A 113 -2.04 -26.69 -12.51
N SER A 114 -1.54 -26.07 -11.44
CA SER A 114 -2.01 -26.27 -10.07
C SER A 114 -1.92 -24.95 -9.30
N THR A 115 -2.96 -24.65 -8.53
CA THR A 115 -3.02 -23.50 -7.61
C THR A 115 -1.91 -23.53 -6.56
N SER A 116 -1.37 -24.71 -6.24
CA SER A 116 -0.24 -24.87 -5.31
C SER A 116 1.07 -24.31 -5.86
N ASP A 117 1.32 -24.47 -7.16
CA ASP A 117 2.59 -24.06 -7.77
C ASP A 117 2.59 -22.56 -8.03
N ALA A 118 1.43 -22.04 -8.43
CA ALA A 118 1.08 -20.64 -8.43
C ALA A 118 1.37 -19.95 -7.08
N PHE A 119 0.88 -20.55 -5.98
CA PHE A 119 1.10 -20.02 -4.64
C PHE A 119 2.57 -20.06 -4.23
N LYS A 120 3.27 -21.17 -4.47
CA LYS A 120 4.71 -21.30 -4.20
C LYS A 120 5.54 -20.25 -4.95
N ALA A 121 5.25 -20.03 -6.23
CA ALA A 121 5.90 -19.03 -7.06
C ALA A 121 5.63 -17.60 -6.57
N LEU A 122 4.44 -17.35 -6.01
CA LEU A 122 4.10 -16.06 -5.42
C LEU A 122 4.92 -15.79 -4.15
N ILE A 123 4.92 -16.73 -3.20
CA ILE A 123 5.55 -16.52 -1.89
C ILE A 123 7.08 -16.70 -1.89
N SER A 124 7.66 -17.29 -2.94
CA SER A 124 9.10 -17.47 -3.07
C SER A 124 9.84 -16.17 -3.39
N GLN A 125 9.11 -15.12 -3.80
CA GLN A 125 9.73 -13.88 -4.24
C GLN A 125 10.04 -12.95 -3.06
N PRO A 126 11.26 -12.37 -3.00
CA PRO A 126 11.66 -11.50 -1.89
C PRO A 126 10.70 -10.33 -1.67
N TRP A 127 10.22 -9.69 -2.73
CA TRP A 127 9.28 -8.57 -2.63
C TRP A 127 7.88 -9.01 -2.16
N ALA A 128 7.45 -10.23 -2.49
CA ALA A 128 6.14 -10.75 -2.11
C ALA A 128 6.05 -11.04 -0.61
N ALA A 129 7.16 -11.44 0.00
CA ALA A 129 7.26 -11.62 1.45
C ALA A 129 6.99 -10.31 2.22
N GLU A 130 7.19 -9.15 1.59
CA GLU A 130 6.94 -7.83 2.18
C GLU A 130 5.54 -7.30 1.84
N THR A 131 5.14 -7.37 0.57
CA THR A 131 3.88 -6.79 0.08
C THR A 131 2.64 -7.60 0.48
N LEU A 132 2.74 -8.92 0.62
CA LEU A 132 1.60 -9.77 1.03
C LEU A 132 1.15 -9.48 2.47
N PRO A 133 2.05 -9.36 3.47
CA PRO A 133 1.68 -8.86 4.78
C PRO A 133 1.00 -7.49 4.71
N TRP A 134 1.48 -6.56 3.89
CA TRP A 134 0.86 -5.24 3.77
C TRP A 134 -0.59 -5.34 3.26
N ALA A 135 -0.82 -6.13 2.20
CA ALA A 135 -2.14 -6.39 1.67
C ALA A 135 -3.06 -7.04 2.73
N ALA A 136 -2.56 -8.03 3.48
CA ALA A 136 -3.32 -8.69 4.54
C ALA A 136 -3.69 -7.73 5.68
N MET A 137 -2.76 -6.87 6.11
CA MET A 137 -3.00 -5.85 7.12
C MET A 137 -4.03 -4.83 6.63
N ALA A 138 -3.92 -4.38 5.37
CA ALA A 138 -4.86 -3.47 4.75
C ALA A 138 -6.27 -4.07 4.68
N LEU A 139 -6.40 -5.32 4.22
CA LEU A 139 -7.69 -6.04 4.18
C LEU A 139 -8.29 -6.20 5.59
N GLY A 140 -7.46 -6.50 6.59
CA GLY A 140 -7.89 -6.55 7.99
C GLY A 140 -8.48 -5.21 8.46
N LEU A 141 -7.80 -4.10 8.18
CA LEU A 141 -8.29 -2.76 8.51
C LEU A 141 -9.55 -2.38 7.72
N ILE A 142 -9.64 -2.79 6.46
CA ILE A 142 -10.83 -2.57 5.62
C ILE A 142 -12.02 -3.36 6.17
N ALA A 143 -11.84 -4.61 6.59
CA ALA A 143 -12.92 -5.46 7.09
C ALA A 143 -13.39 -5.03 8.50
N TYR A 144 -12.45 -4.99 9.45
CA TYR A 144 -12.74 -4.78 10.87
C TYR A 144 -12.81 -3.31 11.26
N GLY A 145 -12.27 -2.40 10.44
CA GLY A 145 -12.37 -0.97 10.63
C GLY A 145 -11.32 -0.38 11.57
N PRO A 146 -11.51 0.89 11.98
CA PRO A 146 -10.46 1.72 12.56
C PRO A 146 -10.14 1.44 14.04
N GLY A 147 -11.00 0.69 14.74
CA GLY A 147 -10.91 0.47 16.18
C GLY A 147 -11.24 1.72 17.02
N ARG A 148 -11.33 1.55 18.35
CA ARG A 148 -11.73 2.63 19.28
C ARG A 148 -10.67 3.71 19.52
N ILE A 149 -9.41 3.45 19.15
CA ILE A 149 -8.29 4.39 19.28
C ILE A 149 -8.03 4.98 17.89
N SER A 150 -9.02 5.62 17.30
CA SER A 150 -8.92 6.24 15.97
C SER A 150 -9.63 7.58 15.98
N PHE A 151 -9.15 8.50 15.15
CA PHE A 151 -9.82 9.77 14.96
C PHE A 151 -11.25 9.59 14.42
N ASP A 152 -11.46 8.63 13.52
CA ASP A 152 -12.78 8.23 13.01
C ASP A 152 -13.76 7.86 14.15
N TYR A 153 -13.28 7.12 15.16
CA TYR A 153 -14.11 6.76 16.31
C TYR A 153 -14.48 7.96 17.17
N PHE A 154 -13.54 8.90 17.39
CA PHE A 154 -13.82 10.11 18.15
C PHE A 154 -14.83 11.02 17.44
N ILE A 155 -14.71 11.14 16.12
CA ILE A 155 -15.67 11.85 15.27
C ILE A 155 -17.06 11.22 15.40
N ALA A 156 -17.18 9.91 15.15
CA ALA A 156 -18.46 9.21 15.20
C ALA A 156 -19.15 9.31 16.57
N ARG A 157 -18.36 9.29 17.65
CA ARG A 157 -18.88 9.46 19.03
C ARG A 157 -19.30 10.90 19.34
N GLY A 158 -18.62 11.90 18.76
CA GLY A 158 -18.97 13.31 18.92
C GLY A 158 -20.32 13.65 18.28
N PHE A 159 -20.60 13.09 17.09
CA PHE A 159 -21.86 13.29 16.39
C PHE A 159 -23.05 12.48 16.96
N GLY A 160 -22.80 11.34 17.61
CA GLY A 160 -23.86 10.52 18.23
C GLY A 160 -24.36 11.01 19.60
N ARG A 161 -23.94 12.19 20.04
CA ARG A 161 -24.29 12.79 21.35
C ARG A 161 -24.87 14.21 21.23
N ALA A 162 -25.22 14.64 20.02
CA ALA A 162 -25.94 15.89 19.75
C ALA A 162 -27.42 15.61 19.51
#